data_AF-A0AAU9G3N8-F1
#
_entry.id   AF-A0AAU9G3N8-F1
#
_cell.length_a   1.000
_cell.length_b   1.000
_cell.length_c   1.000
_cell.angle_alpha   90.00
_cell.angle_beta   90.00
_cell.angle_gamma   90.00
#
_symmetry.space_group_name_H-M   'P 1'
#
loop_
_entity.id
_entity.type
_entity.pdbx_description
1 polymer ?
#
loop_
_entity_poly.entity_id
_entity_poly.type
_entity_poly.pdbx_seq_one_letter_code
_entity_poly.pdbx_strand_id
1 'polypeptide(L)'
;MKSSMDTGLITNEVLFLMTKCSELFVQHLAREAYAASCSKETSDTLKYEHLSQLVNKSSNLEFLLQIVPEKIRVHTFQEMLRLNRSGTTSDDDDDDDSESESESESDE
;
A
#
# COMPACT_ATOMS: atom_id res chain seq x y z
N MET A 1 38.46 24.51 -21.12
CA MET A 1 37.45 23.92 -22.04
C MET A 1 36.95 22.63 -21.42
N LYS A 2 35.65 22.34 -21.55
CA LYS A 2 34.88 21.31 -20.82
C LYS A 2 35.58 19.94 -20.83
N SER A 3 35.78 19.32 -19.67
CA SER A 3 35.89 17.84 -19.59
C SER A 3 35.59 17.24 -18.21
N SER A 4 35.17 18.03 -17.22
CA SER A 4 34.68 17.48 -15.95
C SER A 4 33.20 17.15 -16.06
N MET A 5 32.88 15.95 -16.56
CA MET A 5 31.70 15.17 -16.14
C MET A 5 31.86 13.72 -16.59
N ASP A 6 32.86 13.03 -16.04
CA ASP A 6 33.00 11.57 -16.17
C ASP A 6 32.91 10.87 -14.80
N THR A 7 32.24 11.54 -13.85
CA THR A 7 32.04 11.07 -12.49
C THR A 7 30.71 10.33 -12.44
N GLY A 8 30.76 9.00 -12.46
CA GLY A 8 29.59 8.13 -12.25
C GLY A 8 29.20 7.22 -13.42
N LEU A 9 30.12 6.92 -14.35
CA LEU A 9 29.86 5.89 -15.34
C LEU A 9 29.57 4.55 -14.64
N ILE A 10 28.39 4.00 -14.89
CA ILE A 10 27.99 2.67 -14.41
C ILE A 10 28.74 1.65 -15.27
N THR A 11 29.53 0.80 -14.63
CA THR A 11 30.25 -0.27 -15.33
C THR A 11 29.29 -1.40 -15.72
N ASN A 12 29.64 -2.18 -16.74
CA ASN A 12 28.85 -3.37 -17.13
C ASN A 12 28.72 -4.40 -15.99
N GLU A 13 29.71 -4.48 -15.11
CA GLU A 13 29.67 -5.37 -13.94
C GLU A 13 28.63 -4.89 -12.92
N VAL A 14 28.57 -3.59 -12.63
CA VAL A 14 27.54 -3.00 -11.76
C VAL A 14 26.15 -3.21 -12.38
N LEU A 15 26.02 -3.03 -13.69
CA LEU A 15 24.76 -3.28 -14.39
C LEU A 15 24.31 -4.74 -14.22
N PHE A 16 25.20 -5.70 -14.47
CA PHE A 16 24.91 -7.13 -14.28
C PHE A 16 24.50 -7.44 -12.84
N LEU A 17 25.24 -6.92 -11.85
CA LEU A 17 24.95 -7.13 -10.44
C LEU A 17 23.58 -6.55 -10.06
N MET A 18 23.27 -5.32 -10.49
CA MET A 18 21.97 -4.70 -10.22
C MET A 18 20.81 -5.48 -10.83
N THR A 19 20.97 -6.00 -12.05
CA THR A 19 19.97 -6.89 -12.67
C THR A 19 19.76 -8.15 -11.83
N LYS A 20 20.84 -8.80 -11.38
CA LYS A 20 20.73 -10.00 -10.54
C LYS A 20 20.13 -9.73 -9.17
N CYS A 21 20.50 -8.64 -8.52
CA CYS A 21 19.88 -8.21 -7.26
C CYS A 21 18.38 -7.96 -7.45
N SER A 22 17.97 -7.33 -8.56
CA SER A 22 16.56 -7.06 -8.86
C SER A 22 15.76 -8.35 -9.11
N GLU A 23 16.32 -9.31 -9.85
CA GLU A 23 15.73 -10.63 -10.06
C GLU A 23 15.54 -11.37 -8.72
N LEU A 24 16.56 -11.39 -7.87
CA LEU A 24 16.51 -12.03 -6.55
C LEU A 24 15.52 -11.34 -5.62
N PHE A 25 15.46 -10.00 -5.66
CA PHE A 25 14.52 -9.22 -4.88
C PHE A 25 13.06 -9.58 -5.22
N VAL A 26 12.70 -9.62 -6.51
CA VAL A 26 11.34 -10.00 -6.93
C VAL A 26 11.00 -11.42 -6.50
N GLN A 27 11.92 -12.37 -6.66
CA GLN A 27 11.72 -13.75 -6.21
C GLN A 27 11.53 -13.85 -4.69
N HIS A 28 12.35 -13.13 -3.92
CA HIS A 28 12.25 -13.11 -2.46
C HIS A 28 10.91 -12.50 -2.02
N LEU A 29 10.54 -11.34 -2.57
CA LEU A 29 9.29 -10.66 -2.25
C LEU A 29 8.07 -11.56 -2.50
N ALA A 30 8.01 -12.24 -3.66
CA ALA A 30 6.91 -13.12 -3.99
C ALA A 30 6.86 -14.36 -3.08
N ARG A 31 8.01 -14.98 -2.78
CA ARG A 31 8.09 -16.17 -1.92
C ARG A 31 7.72 -15.84 -0.47
N GLU A 32 8.22 -14.74 0.06
CA GLU A 32 7.90 -14.28 1.43
C GLU A 32 6.41 -13.95 1.56
N ALA A 33 5.84 -13.23 0.59
CA ALA A 33 4.42 -12.88 0.62
C ALA A 33 3.54 -14.13 0.56
N TYR A 34 3.93 -15.11 -0.24
CA TYR A 34 3.25 -16.41 -0.29
C TYR A 34 3.38 -17.18 1.02
N ALA A 35 4.58 -17.29 1.57
CA ALA A 35 4.83 -18.02 2.82
C ALA A 35 4.08 -17.40 4.02
N ALA A 36 4.03 -16.06 4.08
CA ALA A 36 3.37 -15.34 5.17
C ALA A 36 1.84 -15.46 5.13
N SER A 37 1.24 -15.50 3.94
CA SER A 37 -0.21 -15.40 3.75
C SER A 37 -0.87 -16.70 3.28
N CYS A 38 -0.31 -17.35 2.25
CA CYS A 38 -0.91 -18.53 1.62
C CYS A 38 -0.60 -19.84 2.38
N SER A 39 0.45 -19.88 3.22
CA SER A 39 0.75 -21.11 4.00
C SER A 39 -0.35 -21.48 5.02
N LYS A 40 -1.26 -20.55 5.34
CA LYS A 40 -2.37 -20.75 6.28
C LYS A 40 -3.73 -20.85 5.60
N GLU A 41 -3.82 -20.42 4.34
CA GLU A 41 -5.05 -20.36 3.54
C GLU A 41 -5.11 -21.57 2.61
N THR A 42 -6.31 -22.05 2.27
CA THR A 42 -6.51 -23.17 1.32
C THR A 42 -6.30 -22.77 -0.15
N SER A 43 -5.90 -21.52 -0.41
CA SER A 43 -5.77 -20.93 -1.74
C SER A 43 -4.30 -20.66 -2.09
N ASP A 44 -3.82 -21.34 -3.12
CA ASP A 44 -2.48 -21.16 -3.72
C ASP A 44 -2.35 -19.86 -4.54
N THR A 45 -3.22 -18.87 -4.32
CA THR A 45 -3.23 -17.61 -5.09
C THR A 45 -2.67 -16.45 -4.28
N LEU A 46 -1.59 -15.84 -4.77
CA LEU A 46 -1.03 -14.63 -4.20
C LEU A 46 -1.85 -13.40 -4.63
N LYS A 47 -2.48 -12.71 -3.68
CA LYS A 47 -3.26 -11.48 -3.90
C LYS A 47 -2.48 -10.23 -3.49
N TYR A 48 -2.92 -9.07 -3.98
CA TYR A 48 -2.32 -7.78 -3.62
C TYR A 48 -2.31 -7.52 -2.11
N GLU A 49 -3.40 -7.88 -1.41
CA GLU A 49 -3.53 -7.72 0.04
C GLU A 49 -2.39 -8.42 0.80
N HIS A 50 -1.91 -9.56 0.30
CA HIS A 50 -0.80 -10.31 0.89
C HIS A 50 0.52 -9.52 0.76
N LEU A 51 0.74 -8.86 -0.38
CA LEU A 51 1.93 -8.04 -0.60
C LEU A 51 1.91 -6.78 0.26
N SER A 52 0.78 -6.05 0.30
CA SER A 52 0.69 -4.83 1.12
C SER A 52 0.84 -5.14 2.61
N GLN A 53 0.28 -6.26 3.08
CA GLN A 53 0.46 -6.70 4.48
C GLN A 53 1.91 -7.08 4.80
N LEU A 54 2.62 -7.75 3.88
CA LEU A 54 4.03 -8.07 4.08
C LEU A 54 4.87 -6.78 4.16
N VAL A 55 4.66 -5.85 3.22
CA VAL A 55 5.39 -4.57 3.17
C VAL A 55 5.14 -3.75 4.44
N ASN A 56 3.93 -3.77 4.98
CA ASN A 56 3.60 -3.05 6.21
C ASN A 56 4.23 -3.66 7.48
N LYS A 57 4.57 -4.96 7.46
CA LYS A 57 5.14 -5.68 8.62
C LYS A 57 6.68 -5.73 8.61
N SER A 58 7.30 -5.70 7.44
CA SER A 58 8.72 -5.98 7.28
C SER A 58 9.54 -4.70 7.11
N SER A 59 10.45 -4.42 8.06
CA SER A 59 11.26 -3.19 8.06
C SER A 59 12.20 -3.06 6.86
N ASN A 60 12.68 -4.18 6.32
CA ASN A 60 13.53 -4.19 5.12
C ASN A 60 12.76 -3.83 3.83
N LEU A 61 11.42 -3.79 3.87
CA LEU A 61 10.56 -3.39 2.77
C LEU A 61 9.91 -2.01 2.98
N GLU A 62 10.31 -1.27 4.01
CA GLU A 62 9.74 0.05 4.33
C GLU A 62 9.79 1.02 3.13
N PHE A 63 10.84 0.94 2.32
CA PHE A 63 10.99 1.74 1.10
C PHE A 63 9.87 1.53 0.07
N LEU A 64 9.10 0.44 0.18
CA LEU A 64 7.96 0.13 -0.69
C LEU A 64 6.63 0.67 -0.15
N LEU A 65 6.55 1.21 1.07
CA LEU A 65 5.26 1.65 1.66
C LEU A 65 4.51 2.65 0.78
N GLN A 66 5.24 3.56 0.13
CA GLN A 66 4.64 4.55 -0.78
C GLN A 66 4.24 3.95 -2.14
N ILE A 67 4.85 2.84 -2.55
CA ILE A 67 4.61 2.18 -3.84
C ILE A 67 3.54 1.08 -3.72
N VAL A 68 3.50 0.39 -2.58
CA VAL A 68 2.60 -0.73 -2.28
C VAL A 68 1.83 -0.43 -0.99
N PRO A 69 0.92 0.56 -1.00
CA PRO A 69 0.15 0.91 0.19
C PRO A 69 -0.92 -0.13 0.51
N GLU A 70 -1.24 -0.27 1.80
CA GLU A 70 -2.41 -1.02 2.24
C GLU A 70 -3.69 -0.22 1.90
N LYS A 71 -4.64 -0.88 1.23
CA LYS A 71 -5.87 -0.24 0.77
C LYS A 71 -7.01 -0.50 1.73
N ILE A 72 -7.72 0.56 2.11
CA ILE A 72 -8.97 0.49 2.87
C ILE A 72 -10.09 1.15 2.06
N ARG A 73 -11.32 0.67 2.23
CA ARG A 73 -12.49 1.30 1.61
C ARG A 73 -12.88 2.55 2.41
N VAL A 74 -13.43 3.55 1.72
CA VAL A 74 -13.80 4.83 2.34
C VAL A 74 -14.79 4.65 3.48
N HIS A 75 -15.83 3.80 3.31
CA HIS A 75 -16.79 3.53 4.38
C HIS A 75 -16.14 2.90 5.62
N THR A 76 -15.21 1.93 5.42
CA THR A 76 -14.47 1.30 6.52
C THR A 76 -13.63 2.33 7.26
N PHE A 77 -13.01 3.27 6.53
CA PHE A 77 -12.26 4.35 7.15
C PHE A 77 -13.16 5.31 7.94
N GLN A 78 -14.32 5.68 7.39
CA GLN A 78 -15.30 6.52 8.08
C GLN A 78 -15.82 5.86 9.37
N GLU A 79 -16.09 4.55 9.34
CA GLU A 79 -16.45 3.77 10.53
C GLU A 79 -15.31 3.78 11.56
N MET A 80 -14.07 3.58 11.13
CA MET A 80 -12.89 3.62 12.01
C MET A 80 -12.72 5.00 12.67
N LEU A 81 -12.98 6.09 11.92
CA LEU A 81 -12.98 7.46 12.46
C LEU A 81 -14.10 7.68 13.49
N ARG A 82 -15.30 7.14 13.26
CA ARG A 82 -16.42 7.21 14.21
C ARG A 82 -16.11 6.47 15.50
N LEU A 83 -15.57 5.24 15.41
CA LEU A 83 -15.15 4.42 16.54
C LEU A 83 -14.01 5.07 17.34
N ASN A 84 -13.03 5.68 16.66
CA ASN A 84 -11.95 6.38 17.35
C ASN A 84 -12.45 7.64 18.07
N ARG A 85 -13.48 8.31 17.53
CA ARG A 85 -14.12 9.47 18.16
C ARG A 85 -14.96 9.08 19.38
N SER A 86 -15.69 7.97 19.33
CA SER A 86 -16.45 7.47 20.50
C SER A 86 -15.56 6.98 21.64
N GLY A 87 -14.29 6.65 21.36
CA GLY A 87 -13.29 6.30 22.38
C GLY A 87 -12.74 7.50 23.17
N THR A 88 -12.99 8.75 22.75
CA THR A 88 -12.39 9.95 23.39
C THR A 88 -13.36 10.91 24.08
N THR A 89 -14.68 10.78 23.92
CA THR A 89 -15.66 11.55 24.71
C THR A 89 -16.92 10.72 24.96
N SER A 90 -17.18 10.42 26.23
CA SER A 90 -18.55 10.52 26.74
C SER A 90 -18.82 12.00 26.79
N ASP A 91 -19.66 12.52 25.88
CA ASP A 91 -20.52 13.69 26.09
C ASP A 91 -21.31 13.94 24.79
N ASP A 92 -22.58 14.30 24.99
CA ASP A 92 -23.70 14.40 24.07
C ASP A 92 -23.41 15.15 22.75
N ASP A 93 -24.05 14.70 21.66
CA ASP A 93 -25.02 15.49 20.88
C ASP A 93 -25.52 14.66 19.68
N ASP A 94 -26.80 14.26 19.77
CA ASP A 94 -27.62 13.82 18.65
C ASP A 94 -27.80 15.01 17.69
N ASP A 95 -27.12 15.01 16.55
CA ASP A 95 -27.54 15.78 15.38
C ASP A 95 -27.80 14.81 14.22
N ASP A 96 -29.07 14.44 14.13
CA ASP A 96 -29.72 13.87 12.95
C ASP A 96 -29.74 14.94 11.86
N ASP A 97 -28.86 14.82 10.86
CA ASP A 97 -28.92 15.64 9.65
C ASP A 97 -29.13 14.73 8.44
N SER A 98 -30.38 14.31 8.30
CA SER A 98 -30.93 13.68 7.11
C SER A 98 -31.34 14.76 6.10
N GLU A 99 -30.39 15.29 5.35
CA GLU A 99 -30.71 16.10 4.16
C GLU A 99 -30.55 15.25 2.89
N SER A 100 -31.66 14.63 2.53
CA SER A 100 -31.88 13.95 1.25
C SER A 100 -32.29 14.99 0.20
N GLU A 101 -31.31 15.66 -0.42
CA GLU A 101 -31.61 16.51 -1.57
C GLU A 101 -31.55 15.70 -2.87
N SER A 102 -32.72 15.21 -3.28
CA SER A 102 -32.95 14.67 -4.61
C SER A 102 -33.26 15.82 -5.58
N GLU A 103 -32.23 16.37 -6.22
CA GLU A 103 -32.45 17.33 -7.30
C GLU A 103 -32.47 16.55 -8.64
N SER A 104 -33.70 16.26 -9.07
CA SER A 104 -34.01 15.77 -10.42
C SER A 104 -34.26 16.99 -11.29
N GLU A 105 -33.38 17.32 -12.22
CA GLU A 105 -33.66 18.36 -13.21
C GLU A 105 -33.45 17.81 -14.63
N SER A 106 -34.57 17.75 -15.34
CA SER A 106 -34.76 17.31 -16.72
C SER A 106 -34.54 18.48 -17.70
N ASP A 107 -34.18 18.12 -18.94
CA ASP A 107 -34.36 18.84 -20.21
C ASP A 107 -33.67 20.20 -20.42
N GLU A 108 -32.65 20.23 -21.31
CA GLU A 108 -32.74 20.71 -22.72
C GLU A 108 -31.53 20.25 -23.56
#